data_AF-A0A9E2Y411-F1
#
_entry.id   AF-A0A9E2Y411-F1
#
_cell.length_a   1.000
_cell.length_b   1.000
_cell.length_c   1.000
_cell.angle_alpha   90.00
_cell.angle_beta   90.00
_cell.angle_gamma   90.00
#
_symmetry.space_group_name_H-M   'P 1'
#
loop_
_entity.id
_entity.type
_entity.pdbx_description
1 polymer ?
#
loop_
_entity_poly.entity_id
_entity_poly.type
_entity_poly.pdbx_seq_one_letter_code
_entity_poly.pdbx_strand_id
1 'polypeptide(L)'
;RRIVWRGLTGRFSLAVEPLLGMIFMALLTWGIVYRAHHVASDATLIKIAWIFAIGAIAFAGYFLAVLVAPIAAYLQTFAPIYIVDGYVRYREPDERSRVDACGYAAALFADRSVAHEWEWLGRRRLPNATIPALVEFSIYGGIHKIDGKPTGLLPDGDLPLLAIGIASRHGPRTDV
;
A
#
# COMPACT_ATOMS: atom_id res chain seq x y z
N ARG A 1 -4.68 -14.62 4.81
CA ARG A 1 -3.20 -14.59 5.00
C ARG A 1 -2.42 -14.68 3.68
N ARG A 2 -2.71 -15.62 2.76
CA ARG A 2 -1.99 -15.77 1.47
C ARG A 2 -1.98 -14.51 0.59
N ILE A 3 -3.09 -13.77 0.56
CA ILE A 3 -3.25 -12.52 -0.22
C ILE A 3 -2.36 -11.39 0.32
N VAL A 4 -2.23 -11.30 1.65
CA VAL A 4 -1.37 -10.30 2.33
C VAL A 4 0.10 -10.53 1.97
N TRP A 5 0.55 -11.79 2.04
CA TRP A 5 1.91 -12.16 1.62
C TRP A 5 2.18 -11.81 0.15
N ARG A 6 1.18 -12.00 -0.72
CA ARG A 6 1.37 -11.93 -2.18
C ARG A 6 1.72 -10.56 -2.72
N GLY A 7 1.25 -9.48 -2.10
CA GLY A 7 1.79 -8.18 -2.49
C GLY A 7 2.63 -7.49 -1.42
N LEU A 8 2.79 -8.08 -0.22
CA LEU A 8 3.95 -7.76 0.59
C LEU A 8 5.19 -8.06 -0.28
N THR A 9 5.23 -9.25 -0.89
CA THR A 9 6.28 -9.62 -1.85
C THR A 9 6.32 -8.72 -3.08
N GLY A 10 5.18 -8.36 -3.67
CA GLY A 10 5.13 -7.45 -4.82
C GLY A 10 5.68 -6.04 -4.53
N ARG A 11 5.39 -5.49 -3.34
CA ARG A 11 5.94 -4.19 -2.90
C ARG A 11 7.38 -4.28 -2.45
N PHE A 12 7.81 -5.41 -1.89
CA PHE A 12 9.23 -5.64 -1.61
C PHE A 12 10.05 -5.73 -2.89
N SER A 13 9.50 -6.29 -3.98
CA SER A 13 10.17 -6.32 -5.28
C SER A 13 10.48 -4.92 -5.82
N LEU A 14 9.58 -3.95 -5.61
CA LEU A 14 9.81 -2.54 -5.97
C LEU A 14 10.94 -1.90 -5.14
N ALA A 15 11.19 -2.40 -3.93
CA ALA A 15 12.27 -1.91 -3.08
C ALA A 15 13.64 -2.51 -3.44
N VAL A 16 13.70 -3.56 -4.26
CA VAL A 16 14.97 -4.21 -4.65
C VAL A 16 15.84 -3.29 -5.49
N GLU A 17 15.24 -2.58 -6.45
CA GLU A 17 15.97 -1.67 -7.33
C GLU A 17 16.67 -0.53 -6.56
N PRO A 18 15.97 0.25 -5.70
CA PRO A 18 16.65 1.27 -4.92
C PRO A 18 17.63 0.71 -3.89
N LEU A 19 17.39 -0.50 -3.37
CA LEU A 19 18.33 -1.18 -2.49
C LEU A 19 19.64 -1.51 -3.21
N LEU A 20 19.57 -2.06 -4.43
CA LEU A 20 20.76 -2.36 -5.23
C LEU A 20 21.51 -1.08 -5.62
N GLY A 21 20.79 -0.03 -6.03
CA GLY A 21 21.38 1.29 -6.31
C GLY A 21 22.11 1.87 -5.10
N MET A 22 21.49 1.79 -3.91
CA MET A 22 22.09 2.22 -2.65
C MET A 22 23.38 1.44 -2.35
N ILE A 23 23.33 0.10 -2.41
CA ILE A 23 24.49 -0.76 -2.13
C ILE A 23 25.61 -0.49 -3.13
N PHE A 24 25.30 -0.39 -4.41
CA PHE A 24 26.29 -0.12 -5.46
C PHE A 24 27.00 1.22 -5.24
N MET A 25 26.24 2.30 -4.98
CA MET A 25 26.81 3.62 -4.73
C MET A 25 27.62 3.66 -3.42
N ALA A 26 27.15 2.97 -2.37
CA ALA A 26 27.86 2.86 -1.11
C ALA A 26 29.20 2.11 -1.28
N LEU A 27 29.21 1.01 -2.04
CA LEU A 27 30.44 0.25 -2.34
C LEU A 27 31.42 1.06 -3.19
N LEU A 28 30.95 1.82 -4.18
CA LEU A 28 31.80 2.73 -4.94
C LEU A 28 32.42 3.81 -4.07
N THR A 29 31.61 4.43 -3.21
CA THR A 29 32.07 5.44 -2.24
C THR A 29 33.15 4.85 -1.33
N TRP A 30 32.88 3.67 -0.75
CA TRP A 30 33.82 2.97 0.10
C TRP A 30 35.12 2.62 -0.64
N GLY A 31 35.02 2.06 -1.85
CA GLY A 31 36.17 1.70 -2.68
C GLY A 31 37.05 2.90 -3.03
N ILE A 32 36.44 4.05 -3.34
CA ILE A 32 37.17 5.30 -3.60
C ILE A 32 37.90 5.77 -2.35
N VAL A 33 37.21 5.83 -1.19
CA VAL A 33 37.82 6.23 0.08
C VAL A 33 38.97 5.31 0.44
N TYR A 34 38.78 4.00 0.32
CA TYR A 34 39.81 3.00 0.59
C TYR A 34 41.03 3.20 -0.31
N ARG A 35 40.84 3.28 -1.64
CA ARG A 35 41.97 3.47 -2.58
C ARG A 35 42.68 4.80 -2.38
N ALA A 36 41.96 5.89 -2.12
CA ALA A 36 42.56 7.20 -1.89
C ALA A 36 43.46 7.25 -0.64
N HIS A 37 43.18 6.43 0.38
CA HIS A 37 44.00 6.34 1.58
C HIS A 37 45.15 5.33 1.51
N HIS A 38 45.04 4.29 0.66
CA HIS A 38 46.02 3.19 0.61
C HIS A 38 46.92 3.20 -0.63
N VAL A 39 46.56 3.96 -1.67
CA VAL A 39 47.32 4.01 -2.93
C VAL A 39 47.64 5.47 -3.27
N ALA A 40 48.93 5.82 -3.21
CA ALA A 40 49.39 7.20 -3.38
C ALA A 40 49.02 7.82 -4.74
N SER A 41 48.98 7.02 -5.81
CA SER A 41 48.56 7.49 -7.16
C SER A 41 47.08 7.89 -7.23
N ASP A 42 46.26 7.43 -6.29
CA ASP A 42 44.80 7.56 -6.32
C ASP A 42 44.26 8.51 -5.26
N ALA A 43 45.12 9.20 -4.51
CA ALA A 43 44.74 10.12 -3.44
C ALA A 43 43.79 11.24 -3.90
N THR A 44 43.84 11.63 -5.18
CA THR A 44 42.97 12.65 -5.76
C THR A 44 41.53 12.19 -5.98
N LEU A 45 41.26 10.87 -6.03
CA LEU A 45 39.92 10.31 -6.20
C LEU A 45 38.98 10.65 -5.04
N ILE A 46 39.51 10.99 -3.86
CA ILE A 46 38.68 11.39 -2.72
C ILE A 46 37.78 12.59 -3.05
N LYS A 47 38.20 13.46 -3.98
CA LYS A 47 37.44 14.63 -4.42
C LYS A 47 36.14 14.30 -5.14
N ILE A 48 36.00 13.09 -5.70
CA ILE A 48 34.77 12.64 -6.38
C ILE A 48 33.92 11.71 -5.51
N ALA A 49 34.45 11.22 -4.38
CA ALA A 49 33.76 10.28 -3.49
C ALA A 49 32.39 10.81 -3.00
N TRP A 50 32.30 12.12 -2.75
CA TRP A 50 31.07 12.74 -2.25
C TRP A 50 29.90 12.63 -3.23
N ILE A 51 30.15 12.57 -4.55
CA ILE A 51 29.10 12.43 -5.57
C ILE A 51 28.40 11.07 -5.41
N PHE A 52 29.19 10.01 -5.24
CA PHE A 52 28.67 8.66 -5.00
C PHE A 52 28.02 8.55 -3.61
N ALA A 53 28.55 9.24 -2.61
CA ALA A 53 27.96 9.28 -1.27
C ALA A 53 26.56 9.91 -1.30
N ILE A 54 26.39 11.03 -2.01
CA ILE A 54 25.07 11.65 -2.22
C ILE A 54 24.14 10.71 -2.99
N GLY A 55 24.65 10.02 -4.02
CA GLY A 55 23.90 9.00 -4.74
C GLY A 55 23.38 7.90 -3.81
N ALA A 56 24.22 7.37 -2.93
CA ALA A 56 23.82 6.37 -1.94
C ALA A 56 22.73 6.89 -0.99
N ILE A 57 22.85 8.13 -0.52
CA ILE A 57 21.84 8.78 0.33
C ILE A 57 20.51 8.94 -0.43
N ALA A 58 20.54 9.36 -1.69
CA ALA A 58 19.34 9.52 -2.51
C ALA A 58 18.62 8.18 -2.71
N PHE A 59 19.36 7.11 -3.05
CA PHE A 59 18.79 5.76 -3.17
C PHE A 59 18.29 5.21 -1.82
N ALA A 60 18.96 5.52 -0.72
CA ALA A 60 18.48 5.17 0.62
C ALA A 60 17.14 5.86 0.93
N GLY A 61 17.03 7.16 0.64
CA GLY A 61 15.79 7.91 0.79
C GLY A 61 14.66 7.34 -0.07
N TYR A 62 14.96 7.00 -1.33
CA TYR A 62 13.99 6.36 -2.22
C TYR A 62 13.55 4.98 -1.71
N PHE A 63 14.50 4.14 -1.27
CA PHE A 63 14.21 2.83 -0.67
C PHE A 63 13.28 2.96 0.53
N LEU A 64 13.56 3.89 1.45
CA LEU A 64 12.72 4.14 2.61
C LEU A 64 11.32 4.61 2.22
N ALA A 65 11.22 5.51 1.24
CA ALA A 65 9.93 6.00 0.74
C ALA A 65 9.07 4.85 0.17
N VAL A 66 9.67 3.94 -0.60
CA VAL A 66 8.97 2.77 -1.18
C VAL A 66 8.56 1.77 -0.08
N LEU A 67 9.32 1.67 1.01
CA LEU A 67 9.00 0.80 2.14
C LEU A 67 7.83 1.28 3.01
N VAL A 68 7.44 2.55 2.96
CA VAL A 68 6.34 3.08 3.78
C VAL A 68 5.05 2.31 3.55
N ALA A 69 4.68 2.09 2.28
CA ALA A 69 3.46 1.38 1.91
C ALA A 69 3.41 -0.09 2.39
N PRO A 70 4.42 -0.95 2.13
CA PRO A 70 4.42 -2.32 2.64
C PRO A 70 4.49 -2.40 4.16
N ILE A 71 5.24 -1.53 4.85
CA ILE A 71 5.27 -1.49 6.32
C ILE A 71 3.88 -1.13 6.87
N ALA A 72 3.21 -0.13 6.29
CA ALA A 72 1.85 0.23 6.67
C ALA A 72 0.88 -0.96 6.48
N ALA A 73 0.91 -1.65 5.34
CA ALA A 73 0.10 -2.85 5.12
C ALA A 73 0.43 -4.00 6.08
N TYR A 74 1.70 -4.18 6.43
CA TYR A 74 2.12 -5.18 7.40
C TYR A 74 1.55 -4.87 8.79
N LEU A 75 1.67 -3.63 9.25
CA LEU A 75 1.11 -3.18 10.53
C LEU A 75 -0.42 -3.31 10.55
N GLN A 76 -1.10 -3.04 9.43
CA GLN A 76 -2.54 -3.24 9.28
C GLN A 76 -2.98 -4.70 9.48
N THR A 77 -2.09 -5.68 9.26
CA THR A 77 -2.41 -7.10 9.47
C THR A 77 -2.56 -7.45 10.95
N PHE A 78 -1.99 -6.65 11.86
CA PHE A 78 -2.12 -6.81 13.31
C PHE A 78 -3.19 -5.89 13.92
N ALA A 79 -3.88 -5.10 13.10
CA ALA A 79 -4.93 -4.22 13.59
C ALA A 79 -6.12 -5.04 14.15
N PRO A 80 -6.77 -4.56 15.22
CA PRO A 80 -7.94 -5.23 15.79
C PRO A 80 -9.07 -5.33 14.76
N ILE A 81 -9.70 -6.51 14.72
CA ILE A 81 -10.93 -6.75 13.98
C ILE A 81 -12.09 -6.43 14.92
N TYR A 82 -12.93 -5.50 14.50
CA TYR A 82 -14.13 -5.12 15.23
C TYR A 82 -15.32 -5.91 14.69
N ILE A 83 -16.17 -6.37 15.61
CA ILE A 83 -17.43 -7.04 15.30
C ILE A 83 -18.55 -6.13 15.80
N VAL A 84 -19.41 -5.70 14.90
CA VAL A 84 -20.55 -4.83 15.24
C VAL A 84 -21.84 -5.51 14.79
N ASP A 85 -22.76 -5.65 15.71
CA ASP A 85 -24.15 -6.00 15.43
C ASP A 85 -24.93 -4.70 15.16
N GLY A 86 -25.26 -4.44 13.91
CA GLY A 86 -25.80 -3.15 13.49
C GLY A 86 -26.24 -3.17 12.03
N TYR A 87 -25.70 -2.22 11.24
CA TYR A 87 -26.08 -2.07 9.84
C TYR A 87 -24.87 -1.87 8.93
N VAL A 88 -25.00 -2.30 7.68
CA VAL A 88 -24.15 -1.87 6.57
C VAL A 88 -24.92 -0.88 5.72
N ARG A 89 -24.31 0.27 5.45
CA ARG A 89 -24.84 1.27 4.52
C ARG A 89 -23.96 1.34 3.29
N TYR A 90 -24.60 1.22 2.13
CA TYR A 90 -24.01 1.49 0.85
C TYR A 90 -24.54 2.83 0.33
N ARG A 91 -23.63 3.63 -0.21
CA ARG A 91 -23.92 4.95 -0.76
C ARG A 91 -23.30 5.10 -2.13
N GLU A 92 -23.98 5.77 -3.05
CA GLU A 92 -23.41 6.17 -4.32
C GLU A 92 -22.27 7.18 -4.14
N PRO A 93 -21.38 7.32 -5.14
CA PRO A 93 -20.37 8.38 -5.15
C PRO A 93 -21.04 9.76 -5.00
N ASP A 94 -20.39 10.65 -4.26
CA ASP A 94 -20.75 12.06 -4.10
C ASP A 94 -19.69 12.97 -4.74
N GLU A 95 -19.89 14.29 -4.67
CA GLU A 95 -18.95 15.28 -5.22
C GLU A 95 -17.54 15.23 -4.59
N ARG A 96 -17.39 14.57 -3.43
CA ARG A 96 -16.11 14.41 -2.73
C ARG A 96 -15.41 13.10 -3.09
N SER A 97 -16.10 12.22 -3.81
CA SER A 97 -15.56 10.95 -4.27
C SER A 97 -14.48 11.17 -5.32
N ARG A 98 -13.55 10.21 -5.39
CA ARG A 98 -12.62 10.15 -6.53
C ARG A 98 -13.40 9.92 -7.82
N VAL A 99 -12.86 10.41 -8.93
CA VAL A 99 -13.49 10.33 -10.27
C VAL A 99 -13.80 8.89 -10.70
N ASP A 100 -13.07 7.92 -10.16
CA ASP A 100 -13.21 6.48 -10.39
C ASP A 100 -13.89 5.71 -9.25
N ALA A 101 -14.39 6.40 -8.23
CA ALA A 101 -15.03 5.76 -7.09
C ALA A 101 -16.40 5.17 -7.48
N CYS A 102 -16.71 3.99 -6.94
CA CYS A 102 -17.97 3.29 -7.19
C CYS A 102 -18.99 3.42 -6.05
N GLY A 103 -18.64 4.18 -5.01
CA GLY A 103 -19.51 4.52 -3.89
C GLY A 103 -18.79 4.45 -2.56
N TYR A 104 -19.56 4.38 -1.48
CA TYR A 104 -19.08 4.18 -0.13
C TYR A 104 -19.77 2.98 0.50
N ALA A 105 -19.04 2.28 1.35
CA ALA A 105 -19.59 1.31 2.27
C ALA A 105 -19.28 1.76 3.70
N ALA A 106 -20.27 1.71 4.58
CA ALA A 106 -20.12 2.07 5.99
C ALA A 106 -20.63 0.95 6.88
N ALA A 107 -19.94 0.74 8.00
CA ALA A 107 -20.43 -0.03 9.13
C ALA A 107 -21.06 0.94 10.13
N LEU A 108 -22.25 0.61 10.63
CA LEU A 108 -23.04 1.42 11.54
C LEU A 108 -23.34 0.62 12.79
N PHE A 109 -23.37 1.30 13.94
CA PHE A 109 -23.87 0.73 15.19
C PHE A 109 -25.39 0.55 15.16
N ALA A 110 -25.94 -0.12 16.17
CA ALA A 110 -27.38 -0.36 16.29
C ALA A 110 -28.22 0.92 16.33
N ASP A 111 -27.66 2.04 16.81
CA ASP A 111 -28.30 3.36 16.83
C ASP A 111 -28.21 4.11 15.48
N ARG A 112 -27.66 3.46 14.44
CA ARG A 112 -27.37 4.01 13.10
C ARG A 112 -26.32 5.12 13.09
N SER A 113 -25.54 5.30 14.15
CA SER A 113 -24.33 6.11 14.08
C SER A 113 -23.25 5.39 13.27
N VAL A 114 -22.41 6.15 12.56
CA VAL A 114 -21.36 5.59 11.70
C VAL A 114 -20.20 5.13 12.57
N ALA A 115 -19.93 3.82 12.56
CA ALA A 115 -18.74 3.27 13.17
C ALA A 115 -17.51 3.60 12.30
N HIS A 116 -17.62 3.33 11.00
CA HIS A 116 -16.61 3.72 10.02
C HIS A 116 -17.15 3.66 8.58
N GLU A 117 -16.55 4.43 7.67
CA GLU A 117 -16.92 4.49 6.25
C GLU A 117 -15.67 4.39 5.36
N TRP A 118 -15.79 3.65 4.26
CA TRP A 118 -14.74 3.41 3.29
C TRP A 118 -15.24 3.71 1.87
N GLU A 119 -14.35 4.19 1.01
CA GLU A 119 -14.60 4.23 -0.43
C GLU A 119 -14.60 2.80 -1.01
N TRP A 120 -15.59 2.51 -1.86
CA TRP A 120 -15.74 1.22 -2.51
C TRP A 120 -14.74 1.04 -3.66
N LEU A 121 -13.95 -0.03 -3.59
CA LEU A 121 -12.87 -0.34 -4.53
C LEU A 121 -13.29 -1.27 -5.69
N GLY A 122 -14.54 -1.70 -5.74
CA GLY A 122 -15.06 -2.54 -6.83
C GLY A 122 -15.41 -1.72 -8.06
N ARG A 123 -15.53 -2.38 -9.21
CA ARG A 123 -15.99 -1.76 -10.48
C ARG A 123 -17.51 -1.57 -10.57
N ARG A 124 -18.23 -2.21 -9.66
CA ARG A 124 -19.69 -2.21 -9.64
C ARG A 124 -20.16 -1.11 -8.70
N ARG A 125 -20.99 -0.21 -9.24
CA ARG A 125 -21.68 0.81 -8.44
C ARG A 125 -22.56 0.11 -7.41
N LEU A 126 -22.40 0.48 -6.15
CA LEU A 126 -23.21 -0.06 -5.08
C LEU A 126 -24.60 0.58 -5.08
N PRO A 127 -25.67 -0.17 -4.79
CA PRO A 127 -26.99 0.41 -4.60
C PRO A 127 -27.02 1.26 -3.33
N ASN A 128 -27.74 2.38 -3.34
CA ASN A 128 -28.07 3.10 -2.11
C ASN A 128 -28.98 2.21 -1.24
N ALA A 129 -28.41 1.59 -0.21
CA ALA A 129 -29.14 0.65 0.66
C ALA A 129 -28.55 0.64 2.06
N THR A 130 -29.40 0.47 3.07
CA THR A 130 -28.97 0.21 4.45
C THR A 130 -29.59 -1.11 4.90
N ILE A 131 -28.76 -2.05 5.30
CA ILE A 131 -29.16 -3.44 5.56
C ILE A 131 -28.70 -3.82 6.97
N PRO A 132 -29.56 -4.40 7.82
CA PRO A 132 -29.12 -4.94 9.10
C PRO A 132 -28.14 -6.09 8.88
N ALA A 133 -27.04 -6.11 9.63
CA ALA A 133 -25.97 -7.06 9.45
C ALA A 133 -25.09 -7.18 10.68
N LEU A 134 -24.59 -8.39 10.93
CA LEU A 134 -23.41 -8.59 11.77
C LEU A 134 -22.15 -8.34 10.93
N VAL A 135 -21.46 -7.24 11.22
CA VAL A 135 -20.34 -6.74 10.41
C VAL A 135 -19.02 -7.02 11.12
N GLU A 136 -18.13 -7.77 10.47
CA GLU A 136 -16.72 -7.85 10.87
C GLU A 136 -15.91 -6.90 10.01
N PHE A 137 -15.25 -5.91 10.61
CA PHE A 137 -14.46 -4.92 9.87
C PHE A 137 -13.17 -4.55 10.59
N SER A 138 -12.28 -3.89 9.85
CA SER A 138 -11.12 -3.20 10.42
C SER A 138 -11.06 -1.79 9.86
N ILE A 139 -10.67 -0.82 10.69
CA ILE A 139 -10.58 0.59 10.30
C ILE A 139 -9.78 0.76 9.00
N TYR A 140 -8.73 -0.03 8.81
CA TYR A 140 -7.83 0.09 7.66
C TYR A 140 -8.15 -0.84 6.49
N GLY A 141 -8.71 -2.02 6.76
CA GLY A 141 -8.94 -3.07 5.76
C GLY A 141 -10.37 -3.17 5.23
N GLY A 142 -11.29 -2.32 5.69
CA GLY A 142 -12.69 -2.37 5.29
C GLY A 142 -13.48 -3.48 5.98
N ILE A 143 -14.62 -3.85 5.37
CA ILE A 143 -15.53 -4.89 5.83
C ILE A 143 -15.06 -6.26 5.34
N HIS A 144 -14.74 -7.17 6.26
CA HIS A 144 -14.24 -8.52 5.98
C HIS A 144 -15.36 -9.55 5.86
N LYS A 145 -16.40 -9.44 6.68
CA LYS A 145 -17.56 -10.33 6.67
C LYS A 145 -18.86 -9.58 6.96
N ILE A 146 -19.94 -10.07 6.38
CA ILE A 146 -21.32 -9.67 6.65
C ILE A 146 -22.09 -10.96 6.95
N ASP A 147 -22.72 -11.03 8.12
CA ASP A 147 -23.51 -12.19 8.58
C ASP A 147 -22.72 -13.51 8.52
N GLY A 148 -21.45 -13.46 8.93
CA GLY A 148 -20.53 -14.59 8.91
C GLY A 148 -20.07 -15.00 7.50
N LYS A 149 -20.61 -14.41 6.43
CA LYS A 149 -20.18 -14.65 5.05
C LYS A 149 -19.04 -13.70 4.70
N PRO A 150 -17.92 -14.22 4.16
CA PRO A 150 -16.86 -13.36 3.64
C PRO A 150 -17.41 -12.53 2.49
N THR A 151 -17.22 -11.23 2.55
CA THR A 151 -17.75 -10.29 1.55
C THR A 151 -16.98 -10.29 0.23
N GLY A 152 -15.89 -11.05 0.12
CA GLY A 152 -15.00 -10.98 -1.05
C GLY A 152 -14.45 -9.57 -1.27
N LEU A 153 -14.38 -8.75 -0.21
CA LEU A 153 -13.88 -7.37 -0.23
C LEU A 153 -12.34 -7.29 -0.17
N LEU A 154 -11.68 -8.37 -0.59
CA LEU A 154 -10.47 -8.29 -1.39
C LEU A 154 -10.91 -8.71 -2.79
N PRO A 155 -10.77 -7.87 -3.84
CA PRO A 155 -11.37 -8.12 -5.15
C PRO A 155 -11.08 -9.55 -5.63
N ASP A 156 -12.07 -10.42 -5.48
CA ASP A 156 -11.99 -11.79 -5.98
C ASP A 156 -12.24 -11.73 -7.49
N GLY A 157 -11.25 -12.20 -8.25
CA GLY A 157 -11.37 -12.48 -9.68
C GLY A 157 -10.28 -11.85 -10.54
N ASP A 158 -10.08 -10.53 -10.42
CA ASP A 158 -9.31 -9.74 -11.40
C ASP A 158 -8.23 -8.85 -10.77
N LEU A 159 -7.62 -9.29 -9.68
CA LEU A 159 -6.37 -8.68 -9.25
C LEU A 159 -5.25 -9.24 -10.13
N PRO A 160 -4.55 -8.41 -10.94
CA PRO A 160 -3.29 -8.86 -11.54
C PRO A 160 -2.40 -9.38 -10.42
N LEU A 161 -1.51 -10.32 -10.75
CA LEU A 161 -0.66 -11.11 -9.82
C LEU A 161 0.13 -10.29 -8.77
N LEU A 162 0.11 -8.95 -8.87
CA LEU A 162 0.84 -7.94 -8.11
C LEU A 162 -0.02 -6.97 -7.29
N ALA A 163 -1.36 -7.06 -7.30
CA ALA A 163 -2.20 -6.09 -6.60
C ALA A 163 -2.55 -6.53 -5.16
N ILE A 164 -2.03 -5.81 -4.15
CA ILE A 164 -2.73 -5.65 -2.86
C ILE A 164 -3.44 -4.30 -2.87
N GLY A 165 -4.62 -4.27 -2.25
CA GLY A 165 -5.20 -3.05 -1.70
C GLY A 165 -4.19 -2.26 -0.88
N ILE A 166 -3.63 -1.22 -1.48
CA ILE A 166 -3.41 0.09 -0.88
C ILE A 166 -3.92 1.06 -1.95
N ALA A 167 -4.72 2.02 -1.52
CA ALA A 167 -5.15 3.14 -2.33
C ALA A 167 -3.94 3.86 -2.98
N SER A 168 -3.95 4.01 -4.31
CA SER A 168 -4.16 5.32 -4.96
C SER A 168 -3.79 5.33 -6.45
N ARG A 169 -4.66 6.00 -7.21
CA ARG A 169 -4.42 6.89 -8.36
C ARG A 169 -3.89 6.32 -9.69
N HIS A 170 -4.73 6.55 -10.70
CA HIS A 170 -4.48 6.77 -12.14
C HIS A 170 -4.27 5.52 -13.03
N GLY A 171 -5.20 5.37 -13.99
CA GLY A 171 -5.16 4.43 -15.12
C GLY A 171 -4.12 4.83 -16.19
N PRO A 172 -4.11 4.16 -17.38
CA PRO A 172 -5.26 4.16 -18.30
C PRO A 172 -5.64 2.79 -18.91
N ARG A 173 -6.87 2.75 -19.43
CA ARG A 173 -7.60 1.68 -20.14
C ARG A 173 -7.22 1.59 -21.64
N THR A 174 -7.35 0.40 -22.23
CA THR A 174 -8.01 0.10 -23.53
C THR A 174 -8.15 -1.44 -23.62
N ASP A 175 -9.37 -1.99 -23.55
CA ASP A 175 -10.28 -2.38 -24.67
C ASP A 175 -9.62 -3.47 -25.54
N VAL A 176 -10.14 -4.70 -25.65
CA VAL A 176 -11.45 -5.13 -26.21
C VAL A 176 -11.97 -6.38 -25.49
#